data_AF-A0A7J2SP48-F1
#
_entry.id   AF-A0A7J2SP48-F1
#
_cell.length_a   1.000
_cell.length_b   1.000
_cell.length_c   1.000
_cell.angle_alpha   90.00
_cell.angle_beta   90.00
_cell.angle_gamma   90.00
#
_symmetry.space_group_name_H-M   'P 1'
#
loop_
_entity.id
_entity.type
_entity.pdbx_description
1 polymer ?
#
loop_
_entity_poly.entity_id
_entity_poly.type
_entity_poly.pdbx_seq_one_letter_code
_entity_poly.pdbx_strand_id
1 'polypeptide(L)'
;MINDLLNAVKDLKSSDVKKLVDTRIREFKGIGVGSSDVIFKELCFCILTANFNAEKCMRIQREVGDGFLTFSEKKLAERLKELGHRYPNTRAKYISDAREYKDSLKDIIHSLNGEELREWLVKNIKGVGYKEASHFLRNVGFDDFAIVDFHIIDILAEHDLIERPKVLTRKKYLEIEQMLKEIAKGLNLSLAELDLYLWYMETGKILK
;
A
#
# COMPACT_ATOMS: atom_id res chain seq x y z
N MET A 1 -23.72 -10.06 -4.25
CA MET A 1 -23.97 -9.28 -5.50
C MET A 1 -23.37 -7.88 -5.38
N ILE A 2 -23.12 -7.17 -6.50
CA ILE A 2 -22.52 -5.82 -6.49
C ILE A 2 -23.27 -4.81 -5.60
N ASN A 3 -24.61 -4.88 -5.57
CA ASN A 3 -25.43 -3.97 -4.78
C ASN A 3 -25.18 -4.13 -3.27
N ASP A 4 -24.89 -5.35 -2.81
CA ASP A 4 -24.62 -5.63 -1.39
C ASP A 4 -23.32 -4.94 -0.98
N LEU A 5 -22.27 -5.04 -1.81
CA LEU A 5 -20.99 -4.36 -1.60
C LEU A 5 -21.18 -2.83 -1.55
N LEU A 6 -21.91 -2.28 -2.54
CA LEU A 6 -22.14 -0.84 -2.63
C LEU A 6 -22.93 -0.32 -1.42
N ASN A 7 -23.94 -1.06 -0.95
CA ASN A 7 -24.71 -0.68 0.22
C ASN A 7 -23.87 -0.77 1.49
N ALA A 8 -23.09 -1.84 1.68
CA ALA A 8 -22.18 -1.97 2.82
C ALA A 8 -21.18 -0.79 2.89
N VAL A 9 -20.59 -0.39 1.76
CA VAL A 9 -19.69 0.78 1.74
C VAL A 9 -20.45 2.08 2.04
N LYS A 10 -21.66 2.27 1.51
CA LYS A 10 -22.50 3.46 1.84
C LYS A 10 -22.85 3.54 3.31
N ASP A 11 -23.13 2.42 3.95
CA ASP A 11 -23.42 2.35 5.38
C ASP A 11 -22.18 2.73 6.20
N LEU A 12 -21.02 2.20 5.84
CA LEU A 12 -19.74 2.57 6.47
C LEU A 12 -19.42 4.05 6.28
N LYS A 13 -19.64 4.60 5.09
CA LYS A 13 -19.47 6.04 4.80
C LYS A 13 -20.38 6.93 5.67
N SER A 14 -21.52 6.40 6.10
CA SER A 14 -22.49 7.12 6.94
C SER A 14 -22.26 6.90 8.44
N SER A 15 -21.22 6.14 8.80
CA SER A 15 -20.86 5.81 10.19
C SER A 15 -19.61 6.56 10.67
N ASP A 16 -19.20 6.34 11.91
CA ASP A 16 -17.95 6.89 12.46
C ASP A 16 -16.68 6.38 11.74
N VAL A 17 -16.78 5.30 10.96
CA VAL A 17 -15.68 4.78 10.13
C VAL A 17 -15.21 5.85 9.13
N LYS A 18 -16.11 6.71 8.64
CA LYS A 18 -15.73 7.81 7.76
C LYS A 18 -14.67 8.71 8.39
N LYS A 19 -14.79 9.04 9.68
CA LYS A 19 -13.81 9.90 10.38
C LYS A 19 -12.43 9.24 10.47
N LEU A 20 -12.40 7.91 10.62
CA LEU A 20 -11.15 7.14 10.63
C LEU A 20 -10.50 7.15 9.24
N VAL A 21 -11.28 6.92 8.18
CA VAL A 21 -10.83 7.00 6.79
C VAL A 21 -10.30 8.40 6.46
N ASP A 22 -11.08 9.45 6.72
CA ASP A 22 -10.68 10.84 6.44
C ASP A 22 -9.38 11.23 7.18
N THR A 23 -9.21 10.74 8.42
CA THR A 23 -7.99 10.97 9.20
C THR A 23 -6.80 10.25 8.58
N ARG A 24 -6.96 8.98 8.20
CA ARG A 24 -5.89 8.20 7.57
C ARG A 24 -5.50 8.74 6.19
N ILE A 25 -6.45 9.20 5.39
CA ILE A 25 -6.16 9.89 4.11
C ILE A 25 -5.34 11.18 4.33
N ARG A 26 -5.67 11.97 5.35
CA ARG A 26 -4.88 13.17 5.71
C ARG A 26 -3.46 12.81 6.15
N GLU A 27 -3.29 11.73 6.91
CA GLU A 27 -1.97 11.23 7.31
C GLU A 27 -1.13 10.85 6.09
N PHE A 28 -1.70 10.17 5.08
CA PHE A 28 -1.00 9.83 3.84
C PHE A 28 -0.53 11.07 3.07
N LYS A 29 -1.42 12.06 2.92
CA LYS A 29 -1.06 13.35 2.29
C LYS A 29 0.06 14.06 3.05
N GLY A 30 0.06 13.95 4.38
CA GLY A 30 1.15 14.45 5.24
C GLY A 30 2.51 13.78 4.98
N ILE A 31 2.52 12.47 4.70
CA ILE A 31 3.75 11.73 4.34
C ILE A 31 4.31 12.24 3.01
N GLY A 32 3.46 12.41 1.99
CA GLY A 32 3.87 12.86 0.65
C GLY A 32 4.52 14.24 0.60
N VAL A 33 4.08 15.17 1.46
CA VAL A 33 4.68 16.50 1.57
C VAL A 33 5.95 16.53 2.43
N GLY A 34 6.26 15.43 3.14
CA GLY A 34 7.39 15.28 4.04
C GLY A 34 8.76 15.32 3.34
N SER A 35 9.83 15.07 4.10
CA SER A 35 11.17 14.95 3.55
C SER A 35 11.34 13.63 2.76
N SER A 36 12.37 13.56 1.91
CA SER A 36 12.68 12.31 1.20
C SER A 36 12.91 11.14 2.16
N ASP A 37 13.48 11.40 3.35
CA ASP A 37 13.66 10.43 4.42
C ASP A 37 12.32 9.87 4.95
N VAL A 38 11.29 10.70 5.09
CA VAL A 38 9.94 10.29 5.52
C VAL A 38 9.30 9.39 4.46
N ILE A 39 9.35 9.82 3.20
CA ILE A 39 8.83 9.08 2.04
C ILE A 39 9.57 7.73 1.91
N PHE A 40 10.89 7.73 2.04
CA PHE A 40 11.69 6.50 1.94
C PHE A 40 11.39 5.49 3.05
N LYS A 41 11.13 5.95 4.28
CA LYS A 41 10.66 5.06 5.36
C LYS A 41 9.29 4.45 5.06
N GLU A 42 8.44 5.14 4.29
CA GLU A 42 7.17 4.59 3.84
C GLU A 42 7.36 3.54 2.75
N LEU A 43 8.28 3.77 1.81
CA LEU A 43 8.69 2.74 0.85
C LEU A 43 9.22 1.49 1.56
N CYS A 44 10.06 1.67 2.61
CA CYS A 44 10.55 0.55 3.42
C CYS A 44 9.41 -0.22 4.07
N PHE A 45 8.38 0.46 4.57
CA PHE A 45 7.18 -0.18 5.11
C PHE A 45 6.48 -1.05 4.05
N CYS A 46 6.26 -0.55 2.84
CA CYS A 46 5.64 -1.31 1.76
C CYS A 46 6.49 -2.52 1.29
N ILE A 47 7.82 -2.38 1.30
CA ILE A 47 8.73 -3.51 1.03
C ILE A 47 8.55 -4.62 2.09
N LEU A 48 8.32 -4.25 3.35
CA LEU A 48 8.13 -5.20 4.45
C LEU A 48 6.74 -5.85 4.45
N THR A 49 5.68 -5.12 4.08
CA THR A 49 4.29 -5.64 4.08
C THR A 49 4.03 -6.70 3.02
N ALA A 50 4.89 -6.81 2.00
CA ALA A 50 4.81 -7.84 0.99
C ALA A 50 4.81 -9.27 1.59
N ASN A 51 3.64 -9.91 1.55
CA ASN A 51 3.34 -11.21 2.16
C ASN A 51 3.56 -11.25 3.69
N PHE A 52 3.26 -10.15 4.37
CA PHE A 52 3.41 -10.02 5.83
C PHE A 52 2.31 -9.16 6.46
N ASN A 53 2.16 -9.26 7.79
CA ASN A 53 1.09 -8.59 8.52
C ASN A 53 1.39 -7.08 8.69
N ALA A 54 0.44 -6.24 8.29
CA ALA A 54 0.57 -4.78 8.32
C ALA A 54 0.83 -4.24 9.73
N GLU A 55 0.14 -4.74 10.77
CA GLU A 55 0.34 -4.29 12.16
C GLU A 55 1.77 -4.58 12.66
N LYS A 56 2.30 -5.76 12.33
CA LYS A 56 3.71 -6.10 12.62
C LYS A 56 4.67 -5.19 11.86
N CYS A 57 4.40 -4.89 10.58
CA CYS A 57 5.20 -3.93 9.82
C CYS A 57 5.16 -2.53 10.42
N MET A 58 4.01 -2.07 10.91
CA MET A 58 3.90 -0.76 11.58
C MET A 58 4.75 -0.72 12.87
N ARG A 59 4.75 -1.82 13.64
CA ARG A 59 5.64 -1.96 14.80
C ARG A 59 7.11 -1.92 14.37
N ILE A 60 7.49 -2.69 13.35
CA ILE A 60 8.85 -2.69 12.82
C ILE A 60 9.24 -1.28 12.36
N GLN A 61 8.35 -0.58 11.64
CA GLN A 61 8.62 0.75 11.12
C GLN A 61 8.96 1.73 12.25
N ARG A 62 8.19 1.67 13.35
CA ARG A 62 8.40 2.48 14.56
C ARG A 62 9.70 2.13 15.28
N GLU A 63 9.97 0.84 15.46
CA GLU A 63 11.14 0.33 16.21
C GLU A 63 12.47 0.49 15.46
N VAL A 64 12.43 0.49 14.13
CA VAL A 64 13.61 0.68 13.28
C VAL A 64 13.86 2.17 13.02
N GLY A 65 12.82 2.96 12.70
CA GLY A 65 12.94 4.41 12.50
C GLY A 65 14.03 4.80 11.49
N ASP A 66 14.96 5.65 11.90
CA ASP A 66 16.13 6.06 11.09
C ASP A 66 17.12 4.93 10.80
N GLY A 67 16.95 3.76 11.44
CA GLY A 67 17.70 2.56 11.11
C GLY A 67 17.50 2.13 9.65
N PHE A 68 16.35 2.42 9.04
CA PHE A 68 16.15 2.16 7.60
C PHE A 68 17.10 2.96 6.73
N LEU A 69 17.55 4.12 7.20
CA LEU A 69 18.45 5.02 6.49
C LEU A 69 19.92 4.70 6.79
N THR A 70 20.21 4.29 8.02
CA THR A 70 21.58 4.29 8.57
C THR A 70 22.17 2.91 8.85
N PHE A 71 21.36 1.88 9.11
CA PHE A 71 21.91 0.56 9.46
C PHE A 71 22.56 -0.10 8.25
N SER A 72 23.69 -0.79 8.43
CA SER A 72 24.20 -1.70 7.40
C SER A 72 23.16 -2.78 7.07
N GLU A 73 23.23 -3.37 5.87
CA GLU A 73 22.32 -4.46 5.46
C GLU A 73 22.27 -5.57 6.52
N LYS A 74 23.43 -6.00 7.02
CA LYS A 74 23.55 -7.02 8.07
C LYS A 74 22.83 -6.62 9.36
N LYS A 75 23.07 -5.39 9.85
CA LYS A 75 22.44 -4.90 11.08
C LYS A 75 20.92 -4.74 10.91
N LEU A 76 20.47 -4.31 9.73
CA LEU A 76 19.04 -4.23 9.43
C LEU A 76 18.42 -5.63 9.40
N ALA A 77 19.06 -6.62 8.78
CA ALA A 77 18.57 -7.99 8.77
C ALA A 77 18.45 -8.57 10.19
N GLU A 78 19.46 -8.38 11.04
CA GLU A 78 19.42 -8.78 12.45
C GLU A 78 18.25 -8.13 13.18
N ARG A 79 18.08 -6.80 13.03
CA ARG A 79 16.97 -6.07 13.65
C ARG A 79 15.60 -6.54 13.16
N LEU A 80 15.44 -6.79 11.85
CA LEU A 80 14.19 -7.32 11.29
C LEU A 80 13.89 -8.73 11.84
N LYS A 81 14.91 -9.56 12.04
CA LYS A 81 14.78 -10.91 12.62
C LYS A 81 14.32 -10.83 14.08
N GLU A 82 14.95 -9.98 14.89
CA GLU A 82 14.58 -9.73 16.29
C GLU A 82 13.12 -9.28 16.43
N LEU A 83 12.67 -8.43 15.51
CA LEU A 83 11.30 -7.92 15.48
C LEU A 83 10.30 -8.90 14.83
N GLY A 84 10.76 -10.10 14.45
CA GLY A 84 9.92 -11.21 14.02
C GLY A 84 9.52 -11.22 12.54
N HIS A 85 10.24 -10.50 11.67
CA HIS A 85 9.99 -10.56 10.23
C HIS A 85 10.40 -11.92 9.66
N ARG A 86 9.53 -12.56 8.86
CA ARG A 86 9.75 -13.91 8.30
C ARG A 86 10.87 -14.01 7.24
N TYR A 87 11.20 -12.89 6.59
CA TYR A 87 12.24 -12.80 5.55
C TYR A 87 13.25 -11.67 5.83
N PRO A 88 13.99 -11.72 6.95
CA PRO A 88 14.79 -10.58 7.40
C PRO A 88 15.92 -10.23 6.42
N ASN A 89 16.67 -11.23 5.94
CA ASN A 89 17.80 -11.01 5.04
C ASN A 89 17.36 -10.41 3.70
N THR A 90 16.36 -11.00 3.05
CA THR A 90 15.86 -10.55 1.74
C THR A 90 15.30 -9.13 1.83
N ARG A 91 14.50 -8.81 2.86
CA ARG A 91 13.94 -7.46 3.01
C ARG A 91 14.99 -6.43 3.38
N ALA A 92 15.97 -6.77 4.22
CA ALA A 92 17.08 -5.88 4.51
C ALA A 92 17.89 -5.55 3.25
N LYS A 93 18.16 -6.54 2.40
CA LYS A 93 18.81 -6.34 1.10
C LYS A 93 18.02 -5.40 0.20
N TYR A 94 16.72 -5.64 0.03
CA TYR A 94 15.87 -4.77 -0.80
C TYR A 94 15.84 -3.33 -0.29
N ILE A 95 15.73 -3.13 1.03
CA ILE A 95 15.78 -1.80 1.63
C ILE A 95 17.15 -1.15 1.42
N SER A 96 18.24 -1.91 1.61
CA SER A 96 19.60 -1.39 1.44
C SER A 96 19.87 -0.99 -0.01
N ASP A 97 19.47 -1.83 -0.98
CA ASP A 97 19.56 -1.54 -2.41
C ASP A 97 18.76 -0.27 -2.76
N ALA A 98 17.53 -0.15 -2.25
CA ALA A 98 16.65 0.98 -2.55
C ALA A 98 17.18 2.34 -2.06
N ARG A 99 18.16 2.37 -1.15
CA ARG A 99 18.75 3.63 -0.64
C ARG A 99 19.42 4.46 -1.72
N GLU A 100 19.78 3.88 -2.86
CA GLU A 100 20.28 4.64 -4.01
C GLU A 100 19.30 5.73 -4.48
N TYR A 101 17.99 5.53 -4.24
CA TYR A 101 16.93 6.50 -4.57
C TYR A 101 16.51 7.36 -3.38
N LYS A 102 17.07 7.16 -2.19
CA LYS A 102 16.58 7.80 -0.94
C LYS A 102 16.45 9.31 -1.08
N ASP A 103 17.46 9.97 -1.65
CA ASP A 103 17.51 11.44 -1.73
C ASP A 103 16.71 12.01 -2.92
N SER A 104 16.49 11.21 -3.97
CA SER A 104 15.75 11.60 -5.18
C SER A 104 14.30 11.12 -5.22
N LEU A 105 13.88 10.24 -4.28
CA LEU A 105 12.57 9.61 -4.29
C LEU A 105 11.43 10.64 -4.27
N LYS A 106 11.59 11.72 -3.50
CA LYS A 106 10.62 12.82 -3.49
C LYS A 106 10.47 13.45 -4.87
N ASP A 107 11.56 13.73 -5.57
CA ASP A 107 11.51 14.36 -6.89
C ASP A 107 10.94 13.39 -7.93
N ILE A 108 11.23 12.10 -7.82
CA ILE A 108 10.70 11.06 -8.70
C ILE A 108 9.17 10.98 -8.59
N ILE A 109 8.61 10.95 -7.38
CA ILE A 109 7.15 10.89 -7.21
C ILE A 109 6.43 12.17 -7.70
N HIS A 110 7.10 13.31 -7.76
CA HIS A 110 6.51 14.56 -8.25
C HIS A 110 6.76 14.82 -9.75
N SER A 111 7.75 14.17 -10.35
CA SER A 111 8.11 14.35 -11.77
C SER A 111 7.40 13.37 -12.71
N LEU A 112 7.01 12.20 -12.20
CA LEU A 112 6.22 11.21 -12.93
C LEU A 112 4.76 11.23 -12.46
N ASN A 113 3.86 10.68 -13.27
CA ASN A 113 2.44 10.60 -12.92
C ASN A 113 1.83 9.26 -13.35
N GLY A 114 0.68 8.93 -12.74
CA GLY A 114 -0.14 7.79 -13.12
C GLY A 114 0.62 6.47 -13.27
N GLU A 115 0.38 5.79 -14.38
CA GLU A 115 0.96 4.47 -14.67
C GLU A 115 2.49 4.54 -14.80
N GLU A 116 3.06 5.60 -15.37
CA GLU A 116 4.51 5.74 -15.55
C GLU A 116 5.26 5.74 -14.20
N LEU A 117 4.70 6.42 -13.20
CA LEU A 117 5.27 6.45 -11.86
C LEU A 117 5.25 5.05 -11.21
N ARG A 118 4.13 4.32 -11.32
CA ARG A 118 4.03 2.95 -10.80
C ARG A 118 5.01 2.01 -11.49
N GLU A 119 5.09 2.07 -12.82
CA GLU A 119 6.01 1.25 -13.61
C GLU A 119 7.47 1.54 -13.27
N TRP A 120 7.80 2.80 -13.01
CA TRP A 120 9.13 3.17 -12.56
C TRP A 120 9.47 2.50 -11.22
N LEU A 121 8.56 2.53 -10.24
CA LEU A 121 8.77 1.88 -8.94
C LEU A 121 8.97 0.37 -9.10
N VAL A 122 8.11 -0.30 -9.88
CA VAL A 122 8.15 -1.75 -10.12
C VAL A 122 9.45 -2.16 -10.81
N LYS A 123 9.92 -1.36 -11.76
CA LYS A 123 11.14 -1.67 -12.52
C LYS A 123 12.42 -1.43 -11.72
N ASN A 124 12.48 -0.37 -10.94
CA ASN A 124 13.74 0.11 -10.34
C ASN A 124 13.92 -0.33 -8.88
N ILE A 125 12.84 -0.65 -8.15
CA ILE A 125 12.94 -0.99 -6.73
C ILE A 125 12.70 -2.49 -6.52
N LYS A 126 13.76 -3.20 -6.13
CA LYS A 126 13.66 -4.65 -5.86
C LYS A 126 12.70 -4.93 -4.72
N GLY A 127 11.87 -5.96 -4.90
CA GLY A 127 10.88 -6.37 -3.91
C GLY A 127 9.58 -5.57 -3.93
N VAL A 128 9.44 -4.63 -4.88
CA VAL A 128 8.21 -3.87 -5.13
C VAL A 128 7.54 -4.40 -6.41
N GLY A 129 6.38 -5.04 -6.26
CA GLY A 129 5.49 -5.35 -7.38
C GLY A 129 4.40 -4.29 -7.53
N TYR A 130 3.41 -4.55 -8.39
CA TYR A 130 2.29 -3.64 -8.61
C TYR A 130 1.54 -3.29 -7.32
N LYS A 131 1.26 -4.30 -6.49
CA LYS A 131 0.58 -4.09 -5.22
C LYS A 131 1.41 -3.23 -4.27
N GLU A 132 2.69 -3.53 -4.08
CA GLU A 132 3.56 -2.73 -3.21
C GLU A 132 3.76 -1.30 -3.75
N ALA A 133 3.84 -1.12 -5.07
CA ALA A 133 3.95 0.20 -5.69
C ALA A 133 2.69 1.03 -5.49
N SER A 134 1.51 0.47 -5.77
CA SER A 134 0.23 1.12 -5.49
C SER A 134 0.05 1.42 -4.00
N HIS A 135 0.46 0.49 -3.13
CA HIS A 135 0.42 0.65 -1.68
C HIS A 135 1.27 1.84 -1.23
N PHE A 136 2.51 1.91 -1.71
CA PHE A 136 3.40 3.03 -1.44
C PHE A 136 2.82 4.35 -1.94
N LEU A 137 2.35 4.40 -3.19
CA LEU A 137 1.79 5.60 -3.79
C LEU A 137 0.57 6.11 -3.02
N ARG A 138 -0.35 5.21 -2.65
CA ARG A 138 -1.47 5.57 -1.78
C ARG A 138 -0.99 6.15 -0.46
N ASN A 139 -0.02 5.49 0.20
CA ASN A 139 0.45 5.92 1.52
C ASN A 139 1.22 7.23 1.52
N VAL A 140 1.72 7.68 0.36
CA VAL A 140 2.30 9.02 0.18
C VAL A 140 1.31 10.03 -0.42
N GLY A 141 0.02 9.68 -0.46
CA GLY A 141 -1.07 10.63 -0.70
C GLY A 141 -1.67 10.64 -2.10
N PHE A 142 -1.33 9.69 -2.97
CA PHE A 142 -2.01 9.53 -4.25
C PHE A 142 -3.37 8.84 -4.08
N ASP A 143 -4.37 9.33 -4.82
CA ASP A 143 -5.76 8.95 -4.64
C ASP A 143 -6.27 7.97 -5.74
N ASP A 144 -5.46 7.67 -6.75
CA ASP A 144 -5.82 7.01 -8.01
C ASP A 144 -5.17 5.63 -8.24
N PHE A 145 -4.54 5.05 -7.21
CA PHE A 145 -3.89 3.74 -7.25
C PHE A 145 -4.66 2.71 -6.42
N ALA A 146 -5.15 1.64 -7.05
CA ALA A 146 -5.80 0.55 -6.33
C ALA A 146 -4.75 -0.41 -5.77
N ILE A 147 -4.96 -0.88 -4.55
CA ILE A 147 -4.10 -1.89 -3.91
C ILE A 147 -4.78 -3.25 -4.07
N VAL A 148 -4.54 -3.92 -5.20
CA VAL A 148 -5.13 -5.25 -5.44
C VAL A 148 -4.30 -6.32 -4.72
N ASP A 149 -4.68 -6.61 -3.48
CA ASP A 149 -4.11 -7.68 -2.66
C ASP A 149 -5.08 -8.87 -2.52
N PHE A 150 -4.75 -9.85 -1.67
CA PHE A 150 -5.60 -11.03 -1.52
C PHE A 150 -6.92 -10.72 -0.81
N HIS A 151 -6.96 -9.77 0.13
CA HIS A 151 -8.20 -9.36 0.79
C HIS A 151 -9.16 -8.69 -0.19
N ILE A 152 -8.65 -7.78 -1.04
CA ILE A 152 -9.47 -7.17 -2.10
C ILE A 152 -9.96 -8.24 -3.09
N ILE A 153 -9.10 -9.17 -3.48
CA ILE A 153 -9.50 -10.28 -4.35
C ILE A 153 -10.61 -11.12 -3.71
N ASP A 154 -10.48 -11.44 -2.42
CA ASP A 154 -11.43 -12.26 -1.69
C ASP A 154 -12.79 -11.54 -1.58
N ILE A 155 -12.82 -10.25 -1.21
CA ILE A 155 -14.05 -9.43 -1.19
C ILE A 155 -14.74 -9.40 -2.56
N LEU A 156 -13.97 -9.16 -3.63
CA LEU A 156 -14.53 -9.08 -4.99
C LEU A 156 -15.06 -10.44 -5.46
N ALA A 157 -14.40 -11.54 -5.10
CA ALA A 157 -14.84 -12.90 -5.42
C ALA A 157 -16.10 -13.28 -4.63
N GLU A 158 -16.19 -12.94 -3.34
CA GLU A 158 -17.37 -13.18 -2.49
C GLU A 158 -18.62 -12.45 -2.97
N HIS A 159 -18.46 -11.34 -3.70
CA HIS A 159 -19.56 -10.58 -4.28
C HIS A 159 -19.86 -10.94 -5.74
N ASP A 160 -19.26 -12.02 -6.26
CA ASP A 160 -19.38 -12.50 -7.64
C ASP A 160 -18.93 -11.48 -8.70
N LEU A 161 -18.02 -10.56 -8.35
CA LEU A 161 -17.51 -9.54 -9.26
C LEU A 161 -16.36 -10.06 -10.13
N ILE A 162 -15.57 -10.98 -9.59
CA ILE A 162 -14.46 -11.62 -10.30
C ILE A 162 -14.40 -13.11 -9.97
N GLU A 163 -13.87 -13.90 -10.91
CA GLU A 163 -13.33 -15.22 -10.57
C GLU A 163 -11.94 -15.05 -9.95
N ARG A 164 -11.67 -15.77 -8.85
CA ARG A 164 -10.40 -15.68 -8.12
C ARG A 164 -9.23 -16.07 -9.04
N PRO A 165 -8.31 -15.15 -9.36
CA PRO A 165 -7.21 -15.45 -10.27
C PRO A 165 -6.18 -16.37 -9.58
N LYS A 166 -5.72 -17.40 -10.29
CA LYS A 166 -4.62 -18.27 -9.82
C LYS A 166 -3.28 -17.51 -9.72
N VAL A 167 -3.07 -16.57 -10.63
CA VAL A 167 -1.89 -15.69 -10.69
C VAL A 167 -2.34 -14.29 -11.04
N LEU A 168 -1.87 -13.30 -10.28
CA LEU A 168 -2.14 -11.90 -10.53
C LEU A 168 -1.11 -11.33 -11.51
N THR A 169 -1.40 -11.42 -12.81
CA THR A 169 -0.58 -10.80 -13.86
C THR A 169 -0.82 -9.29 -13.92
N ARG A 170 0.11 -8.53 -14.53
CA ARG A 170 -0.08 -7.08 -14.81
C ARG A 170 -1.43 -6.79 -15.45
N LYS A 171 -1.78 -7.54 -16.50
CA LYS A 171 -3.05 -7.38 -17.21
C LYS A 171 -4.24 -7.57 -16.25
N LYS A 172 -4.22 -8.65 -15.46
CA LYS A 172 -5.31 -8.94 -14.53
C LYS A 172 -5.41 -7.91 -13.40
N TYR A 173 -4.26 -7.42 -12.93
CA TYR A 173 -4.19 -6.35 -11.93
C TYR A 173 -4.89 -5.08 -12.44
N LEU A 174 -4.55 -4.65 -13.66
CA LEU A 174 -5.14 -3.44 -14.25
C LEU A 174 -6.63 -3.60 -14.58
N GLU A 175 -7.07 -4.79 -14.99
CA GLU A 175 -8.50 -5.10 -15.15
C GLU A 175 -9.27 -4.94 -13.82
N ILE A 176 -8.74 -5.49 -12.73
CA ILE A 176 -9.35 -5.37 -11.39
C ILE A 176 -9.31 -3.91 -10.92
N GLU A 177 -8.19 -3.21 -11.12
CA GLU A 177 -8.10 -1.79 -10.80
C GLU A 177 -9.14 -0.96 -11.56
N GLN A 178 -9.36 -1.21 -12.85
CA GLN A 178 -10.38 -0.49 -13.61
C GLN A 178 -11.79 -0.73 -13.05
N MET A 179 -12.09 -1.96 -12.64
CA MET A 179 -13.36 -2.28 -11.96
C MET A 179 -13.50 -1.51 -10.65
N LEU A 180 -12.46 -1.48 -9.82
CA LEU A 180 -12.45 -0.72 -8.57
C LEU A 180 -12.62 0.79 -8.83
N LYS A 181 -12.07 1.33 -9.92
CA LYS A 181 -12.27 2.73 -10.33
C LYS A 181 -13.74 3.04 -10.60
N GLU A 182 -14.45 2.16 -11.32
CA GLU A 182 -15.89 2.35 -11.56
C GLU A 182 -16.71 2.23 -10.28
N ILE A 183 -16.36 1.32 -9.37
CA ILE A 183 -17.00 1.20 -8.06
C ILE A 183 -16.78 2.49 -7.23
N ALA A 184 -15.54 2.97 -7.15
CA ALA A 184 -15.18 4.19 -6.42
C ALA A 184 -15.95 5.40 -6.97
N LYS A 185 -16.01 5.53 -8.30
CA LYS A 185 -16.76 6.58 -8.99
C LYS A 185 -18.26 6.53 -8.67
N GLY A 186 -18.88 5.35 -8.72
CA GLY A 186 -20.30 5.15 -8.37
C GLY A 186 -20.61 5.48 -6.91
N LEU A 187 -19.62 5.39 -6.03
CA LEU A 187 -19.72 5.75 -4.62
C LEU A 187 -19.28 7.17 -4.31
N ASN A 188 -18.80 7.95 -5.29
CA ASN A 188 -18.15 9.25 -5.08
C ASN A 188 -17.03 9.15 -4.02
N LEU A 189 -16.07 8.26 -4.28
CA LEU A 189 -14.85 8.04 -3.51
C LEU A 189 -13.64 8.04 -4.45
N SER A 190 -12.47 8.34 -3.90
CA SER A 190 -11.18 7.97 -4.50
C SER A 190 -10.89 6.47 -4.34
N LEU A 191 -9.90 5.96 -5.09
CA LEU A 191 -9.42 4.59 -4.88
C LEU A 191 -8.75 4.43 -3.51
N ALA A 192 -8.05 5.46 -3.04
CA ALA A 192 -7.43 5.47 -1.73
C ALA A 192 -8.45 5.33 -0.59
N GLU A 193 -9.59 6.03 -0.68
CA GLU A 193 -10.68 5.91 0.29
C GLU A 193 -11.39 4.56 0.16
N LEU A 194 -11.70 4.12 -1.07
CA LEU A 194 -12.36 2.84 -1.31
C LEU A 194 -11.57 1.69 -0.69
N ASP A 195 -10.25 1.65 -0.88
CA ASP A 195 -9.37 0.64 -0.28
C ASP A 195 -9.56 0.54 1.24
N LEU A 196 -9.58 1.68 1.95
CA LEU A 196 -9.73 1.70 3.40
C LEU A 196 -11.10 1.19 3.87
N TYR A 197 -12.17 1.48 3.12
CA TYR A 197 -13.50 0.93 3.43
C TYR A 197 -13.55 -0.57 3.19
N LEU A 198 -13.03 -1.06 2.06
CA LEU A 198 -13.00 -2.49 1.75
C LEU A 198 -12.15 -3.25 2.78
N TRP A 199 -10.98 -2.70 3.16
CA TRP A 199 -10.14 -3.26 4.20
C TRP A 199 -10.85 -3.32 5.57
N TYR A 200 -11.63 -2.30 5.90
CA TYR A 200 -12.40 -2.27 7.14
C TYR A 200 -13.51 -3.33 7.16
N MET A 201 -14.18 -3.56 6.03
CA MET A 201 -15.20 -4.60 5.91
C MET A 201 -14.62 -5.98 6.25
N GLU A 202 -13.42 -6.26 5.76
CA GLU A 202 -12.74 -7.55 5.95
C GLU A 202 -12.14 -7.71 7.36
N THR A 203 -11.55 -6.64 7.91
CA THR A 203 -10.68 -6.75 9.10
C THR A 203 -11.20 -6.05 10.35
N GLY A 204 -12.22 -5.20 10.21
CA GLY A 204 -12.73 -4.32 11.27
C GLY A 204 -11.74 -3.24 11.73
N LYS A 205 -10.66 -2.98 10.97
CA LYS A 205 -9.60 -2.03 11.32
C LYS A 205 -9.28 -1.08 10.16
N ILE A 206 -8.80 0.12 10.48
CA ILE A 206 -8.19 1.05 9.51
C ILE A 206 -6.68 1.08 9.75
N LEU A 207 -5.94 0.39 8.89
CA LEU A 207 -4.48 0.37 8.87
C LEU A 207 -3.96 1.22 7.71
N LYS A 208 -2.75 0.90 7.22
CA LYS A 208 -2.09 1.67 6.17
C LYS A 208 -1.43 0.76 5.19
#